data_AF-A0ABD1DJT5-F1
#
_entry.id   AF-A0ABD1DJT5-F1
#
_cell.length_a   1.000
_cell.length_b   1.000
_cell.length_c   1.000
_cell.angle_alpha   90.00
_cell.angle_beta   90.00
_cell.angle_gamma   90.00
#
_symmetry.space_group_name_H-M   'P 1'
#
loop_
_entity.id
_entity.type
_entity.pdbx_description
1 polymer ?
#
loop_
_entity_poly.entity_id
_entity_poly.type
_entity_poly.pdbx_seq_one_letter_code
_entity_poly.pdbx_strand_id
1 'polypeptide(L)'
;MQLRDLLTLSVGFINPNEVLWELQCSTGWLNICELKYATLTEDVTGQGLLLPATNLRMTDGWIPEFDARMAQLLRPETQTLVILNCYVRLFVIREMLRVLILDGNRVESIELFESGSPFEIQFLSVENNQLKDLSFVTRLGKLESLGVNGNKLEVSKMYWFKNLLEQIVSSVE
;
A
#
# COMPACT_ATOMS: atom_id res chain seq x y z
N MET A 1 1.33 10.39 31.62
CA MET A 1 2.18 9.75 30.60
C MET A 1 2.08 8.24 30.80
N GLN A 2 1.05 7.61 30.22
CA GLN A 2 0.85 6.16 30.35
C GLN A 2 1.60 5.48 29.22
N LEU A 3 2.53 4.58 29.56
CA LEU A 3 3.07 3.56 28.65
C LEU A 3 1.86 2.82 28.07
N ARG A 4 1.54 3.05 26.79
CA ARG A 4 0.62 2.18 26.06
C ARG A 4 1.42 0.97 25.59
N ASP A 5 0.85 -0.19 25.84
CA ASP A 5 1.45 -1.51 25.64
C ASP A 5 2.01 -1.68 24.23
N LEU A 6 3.31 -1.45 24.06
CA LEU A 6 4.07 -1.92 22.91
C LEU A 6 4.22 -3.43 23.07
N LEU A 7 3.34 -4.19 22.44
CA LEU A 7 3.55 -5.62 22.25
C LEU A 7 4.54 -5.78 21.09
N THR A 8 5.82 -5.72 21.42
CA THR A 8 6.90 -6.17 20.52
C THR A 8 6.84 -7.69 20.45
N LEU A 9 6.04 -8.22 19.53
CA LEU A 9 6.07 -9.63 19.17
C LEU A 9 7.04 -9.78 17.99
N SER A 10 8.31 -10.06 18.30
CA SER A 10 9.31 -10.45 17.30
C SER A 10 8.97 -11.86 16.80
N VAL A 11 7.99 -11.97 15.90
CA VAL A 11 7.71 -13.23 15.20
C VAL A 11 8.73 -13.33 14.09
N GLY A 12 9.88 -13.94 14.40
CA GLY A 12 10.73 -14.51 13.36
C GLY A 12 9.96 -15.68 12.77
N PHE A 13 9.40 -15.51 11.56
CA PHE A 13 8.94 -16.66 10.80
C PHE A 13 10.20 -17.43 10.40
N ILE A 14 10.45 -18.56 11.06
CA ILE A 14 11.66 -19.36 10.87
C ILE A 14 11.58 -20.01 9.47
N ASN A 15 12.08 -19.30 8.46
CA ASN A 15 12.66 -19.94 7.29
C ASN A 15 14.07 -20.40 7.70
N PRO A 16 14.45 -21.67 7.52
CA PRO A 16 15.81 -22.15 7.77
C PRO A 16 16.90 -21.38 7.01
N ASN A 17 16.53 -20.59 6.00
CA ASN A 17 17.40 -19.69 5.26
C ASN A 17 17.01 -18.22 5.51
N GLU A 18 17.56 -17.65 6.58
CA GLU A 18 17.99 -16.24 6.74
C GLU A 18 17.11 -15.10 6.18
N VAL A 19 15.84 -14.98 6.59
CA VAL A 19 15.17 -13.66 6.51
C VAL A 19 14.56 -13.29 7.85
N LEU A 20 15.27 -12.43 8.59
CA LEU A 20 14.80 -11.87 9.85
C LEU A 20 13.92 -10.65 9.55
N TRP A 21 12.59 -10.82 9.61
CA TRP A 21 11.68 -9.66 9.63
C TRP A 21 11.56 -9.15 11.05
N GLU A 22 11.57 -7.83 11.20
CA GLU A 22 11.23 -7.21 12.47
C GLU A 22 9.76 -6.77 12.40
N LEU A 23 8.90 -7.48 13.14
CA LEU A 23 7.50 -7.12 13.34
C LEU A 23 7.35 -6.36 14.67
N GLN A 24 6.83 -5.14 14.60
CA GLN A 24 6.48 -4.33 15.76
C GLN A 24 5.05 -3.83 15.61
N CYS A 25 4.18 -4.16 16.56
CA CYS A 25 2.79 -3.74 16.50
C CYS A 25 2.46 -2.74 17.61
N SER A 26 1.79 -1.66 17.23
CA SER A 26 1.19 -0.70 18.16
C SER A 26 -0.31 -0.88 18.14
N THR A 27 -0.87 -1.33 19.26
CA THR A 27 -2.31 -1.55 19.46
C THR A 27 -3.05 -0.29 19.94
N GLY A 28 -2.39 0.87 19.87
CA GLY A 28 -2.96 2.18 20.20
C GLY A 28 -3.92 2.72 19.13
N TRP A 29 -4.15 4.03 19.13
CA TRP A 29 -5.12 4.69 18.24
C TRP A 29 -4.87 4.48 16.75
N LEU A 30 -3.61 4.27 16.34
CA LEU A 30 -3.25 4.04 14.94
C LEU A 30 -3.47 2.57 14.51
N ASN A 31 -3.59 1.64 15.47
CA ASN A 31 -3.65 0.19 15.28
C ASN A 31 -2.88 -0.26 14.04
N ILE A 32 -1.55 -0.27 14.15
CA ILE A 32 -0.65 -0.49 13.01
C ILE A 32 0.49 -1.43 13.40
N CYS A 33 0.78 -2.36 12.51
CA CYS A 33 1.99 -3.18 12.58
C CYS A 33 3.02 -2.66 11.58
N GLU A 34 4.27 -2.54 12.01
CA GLU A 34 5.42 -2.22 11.18
C GLU A 34 6.25 -3.48 10.96
N LEU A 35 6.53 -3.78 9.69
CA LEU A 35 7.39 -4.84 9.20
C LEU A 35 8.62 -4.20 8.56
N LYS A 36 9.78 -4.35 9.19
CA LYS A 36 11.05 -3.88 8.62
C LYS A 36 11.77 -5.01 7.92
N TYR A 37 12.45 -4.68 6.82
CA TYR A 37 13.24 -5.62 6.03
C TYR A 37 12.41 -6.80 5.48
N ALA A 38 11.11 -6.57 5.27
CA ALA A 38 10.20 -7.60 4.79
C ALA A 38 10.57 -8.05 3.38
N THR A 39 10.66 -9.37 3.17
CA THR A 39 10.90 -9.95 1.84
C THR A 39 9.64 -10.69 1.41
N LEU A 40 8.82 -10.06 0.57
CA LEU A 40 7.60 -10.68 0.05
C LEU A 40 7.83 -11.05 -1.42
N THR A 41 8.06 -12.33 -1.63
CA THR A 41 8.30 -12.96 -2.92
C THR A 41 7.44 -14.22 -3.03
N GLU A 42 7.22 -14.71 -4.25
CA GLU A 42 6.32 -15.84 -4.50
C GLU A 42 6.63 -17.07 -3.64
N ASP A 43 7.91 -17.42 -3.51
CA ASP A 43 8.42 -18.53 -2.70
C ASP A 43 8.08 -18.40 -1.21
N VAL A 44 8.12 -17.19 -0.66
CA VAL A 44 7.75 -16.92 0.73
C VAL A 44 6.24 -17.00 0.92
N THR A 45 5.47 -16.42 0.00
CA THR A 45 4.00 -16.40 0.10
C THR A 45 3.38 -17.79 -0.05
N GLY A 46 4.00 -18.68 -0.82
CA GLY A 46 3.59 -20.08 -0.98
C GLY A 46 3.68 -20.94 0.29
N GLN A 47 4.33 -20.43 1.35
CA GLN A 47 4.54 -21.16 2.61
C GLN A 47 3.47 -20.87 3.67
N GLY A 48 2.31 -20.34 3.28
CA GLY A 48 1.21 -20.06 4.21
C GLY A 48 1.42 -18.78 5.03
N LEU A 49 2.14 -17.81 4.47
CA LEU A 49 2.30 -16.49 5.08
C LEU A 49 0.93 -15.83 5.29
N LEU A 50 0.71 -15.29 6.49
CA LEU A 50 -0.46 -14.48 6.82
C LEU A 50 -0.01 -13.11 7.32
N LEU A 51 -0.55 -12.04 6.73
CA LEU A 51 -0.32 -10.68 7.22
C LEU A 51 -1.26 -10.37 8.40
N PRO A 52 -0.85 -9.50 9.34
CA PRO A 52 -1.68 -9.09 10.46
C PRO A 52 -3.04 -8.51 10.04
N ALA A 53 -4.09 -8.79 10.79
CA ALA A 53 -5.44 -8.22 10.58
C ALA A 53 -5.54 -6.79 11.13
N THR A 54 -4.70 -5.89 10.63
CA THR A 54 -4.58 -4.51 11.10
C THR A 54 -3.97 -3.63 10.01
N ASN A 55 -3.84 -2.33 10.25
CA ASN A 55 -3.08 -1.47 9.35
C ASN A 55 -1.63 -1.90 9.31
N LEU A 56 -0.99 -1.68 8.17
CA LEU A 56 0.33 -2.25 7.92
C LEU A 56 1.28 -1.20 7.37
N ARG A 57 2.48 -1.20 7.92
CA ARG A 57 3.63 -0.46 7.40
C ARG A 57 4.72 -1.47 7.07
N MET A 58 5.26 -1.39 5.86
CA MET A 58 6.42 -2.15 5.43
C MET A 58 7.52 -1.16 5.05
N THR A 59 8.74 -1.38 5.55
CA THR A 59 9.86 -0.46 5.31
C THR A 59 11.14 -1.22 5.00
N ASP A 60 11.94 -0.65 4.09
CA ASP A 60 13.31 -1.08 3.79
C ASP A 60 13.42 -2.57 3.43
N GLY A 61 12.43 -3.09 2.71
CA GLY A 61 12.30 -4.50 2.34
C GLY A 61 12.60 -4.82 0.87
N TRP A 62 12.26 -6.05 0.46
CA TRP A 62 12.30 -6.53 -0.93
C TRP A 62 10.95 -7.13 -1.33
N ILE A 63 10.13 -6.34 -2.01
CA ILE A 63 8.78 -6.67 -2.45
C ILE A 63 8.63 -6.27 -3.92
N PRO A 64 9.36 -6.90 -4.85
CA PRO A 64 9.44 -6.42 -6.23
C PRO A 64 8.08 -6.43 -6.95
N GLU A 65 7.22 -7.40 -6.64
CA GLU A 65 5.90 -7.56 -7.25
C GLU A 65 4.86 -7.81 -6.17
N PHE A 66 4.06 -6.79 -5.84
CA PHE A 66 2.89 -6.97 -4.98
C PHE A 66 1.67 -7.30 -5.86
N ASP A 67 1.68 -8.51 -6.41
CA ASP A 67 0.71 -9.01 -7.38
C ASP A 67 -0.66 -9.35 -6.76
N ALA A 68 -1.59 -9.87 -7.56
CA ALA A 68 -2.94 -10.23 -7.11
C ALA A 68 -2.95 -11.32 -6.03
N ARG A 69 -1.93 -12.18 -5.95
CA ARG A 69 -1.80 -13.21 -4.92
C ARG A 69 -1.33 -12.57 -3.61
N MET A 70 -0.34 -11.68 -3.67
CA MET A 70 0.13 -10.93 -2.49
C MET A 70 -0.95 -9.99 -1.96
N ALA A 71 -1.71 -9.36 -2.85
CA ALA A 71 -2.83 -8.51 -2.49
C ALA A 71 -3.94 -9.28 -1.73
N GLN A 72 -4.08 -10.59 -1.94
CA GLN A 72 -5.00 -11.44 -1.17
C GLN A 72 -4.52 -11.74 0.26
N LEU A 73 -3.23 -11.55 0.54
CA LEU A 73 -2.69 -11.70 1.91
C LEU A 73 -3.14 -10.56 2.82
N LEU A 74 -3.51 -9.41 2.25
CA LEU A 74 -4.10 -8.30 2.99
C LEU A 74 -5.44 -8.72 3.57
N ARG A 75 -5.53 -8.54 4.89
CA ARG A 75 -6.73 -8.82 5.66
C ARG A 75 -7.78 -7.72 5.40
N PRO A 76 -9.10 -8.03 5.41
CA PRO A 76 -10.15 -7.03 5.21
C PRO A 76 -10.08 -5.82 6.15
N GLU A 77 -9.48 -5.99 7.32
CA GLU A 77 -9.25 -4.95 8.32
C GLU A 77 -8.13 -3.97 7.95
N THR A 78 -7.31 -4.28 6.95
CA THR A 78 -6.20 -3.44 6.49
C THR A 78 -6.75 -2.25 5.70
N GLN A 79 -7.00 -1.12 6.36
CA GLN A 79 -7.51 0.08 5.71
C GLN A 79 -6.40 1.06 5.33
N THR A 80 -5.29 1.01 6.06
CA THR A 80 -4.08 1.79 5.80
C THR A 80 -2.92 0.85 5.49
N LEU A 81 -2.30 1.06 4.33
CA LEU A 81 -1.10 0.36 3.91
C LEU A 81 -0.03 1.37 3.52
N VAL A 82 1.12 1.27 4.17
CA VAL A 82 2.30 2.08 3.91
C VAL A 82 3.43 1.15 3.49
N ILE A 83 4.02 1.34 2.32
CA ILE A 83 5.16 0.57 1.86
C ILE A 83 6.22 1.56 1.38
N LEU A 84 7.35 1.63 2.08
CA LEU A 84 8.42 2.59 1.79
C LEU A 84 9.73 1.84 1.52
N ASN A 85 10.46 2.25 0.48
CA ASN A 85 11.78 1.69 0.15
C ASN A 85 11.81 0.16 0.02
N CYS A 86 10.72 -0.46 -0.43
CA CYS A 86 10.62 -1.93 -0.58
C CYS A 86 10.86 -2.42 -2.01
N TYR A 87 11.40 -1.57 -2.90
CA TYR A 87 11.69 -1.90 -4.31
C TYR A 87 10.47 -2.36 -5.13
N VAL A 88 9.24 -1.99 -4.72
CA VAL A 88 8.02 -2.36 -5.43
C VAL A 88 8.04 -1.80 -6.86
N ARG A 89 7.86 -2.67 -7.86
CA ARG A 89 7.75 -2.32 -9.29
C ARG A 89 6.34 -2.46 -9.82
N LEU A 90 5.61 -3.48 -9.37
CA LEU A 90 4.20 -3.69 -9.66
C LEU A 90 3.42 -3.73 -8.35
N PHE A 91 2.29 -3.03 -8.31
CA PHE A 91 1.41 -3.02 -7.14
C PHE A 91 -0.05 -3.20 -7.54
N VAL A 92 -0.74 -4.15 -6.89
CA VAL A 92 -2.17 -4.37 -7.02
C VAL A 92 -2.92 -3.77 -5.83
N ILE A 93 -3.81 -2.83 -6.11
CA ILE A 93 -4.66 -2.17 -5.12
C ILE A 93 -5.86 -3.07 -4.78
N ARG A 94 -6.17 -3.21 -3.49
CA ARG A 94 -7.40 -3.83 -3.00
C ARG A 94 -8.49 -2.80 -2.70
N GLU A 95 -9.74 -3.21 -2.86
CA GLU A 95 -10.93 -2.38 -2.70
C GLU A 95 -11.13 -1.79 -1.30
N MET A 96 -10.66 -2.50 -0.25
CA MET A 96 -10.87 -2.10 1.15
C MET A 96 -9.91 -1.00 1.65
N LEU A 97 -8.84 -0.72 0.89
CA LEU A 97 -7.85 0.28 1.27
C LEU A 97 -8.48 1.68 1.22
N ARG A 98 -8.23 2.47 2.26
CA ARG A 98 -8.60 3.89 2.35
C ARG A 98 -7.39 4.80 2.19
N VAL A 99 -6.26 4.37 2.74
CA VAL A 99 -4.98 5.09 2.70
C VAL A 99 -3.92 4.16 2.13
N LEU A 100 -3.30 4.58 1.03
CA LEU A 100 -2.19 3.87 0.41
C LEU A 100 -1.02 4.83 0.20
N ILE A 101 0.14 4.47 0.75
CA ILE A 101 1.39 5.20 0.58
C ILE A 101 2.44 4.23 0.03
N LEU A 102 2.96 4.52 -1.17
CA LEU A 102 3.97 3.73 -1.88
C LEU A 102 5.22 4.57 -2.19
N ASP A 103 5.46 5.63 -1.43
CA ASP A 103 6.51 6.60 -1.72
C ASP A 103 7.92 5.97 -1.67
N GLY A 104 8.81 6.45 -2.53
CA GLY A 104 10.22 6.02 -2.53
C GLY A 104 10.44 4.55 -2.95
N ASN A 105 9.56 4.02 -3.79
CA ASN A 105 9.72 2.70 -4.40
C ASN A 105 10.20 2.82 -5.86
N ARG A 106 9.92 1.82 -6.69
CA ARG A 106 10.25 1.79 -8.12
C ARG A 106 9.01 1.46 -8.95
N VAL A 107 7.83 1.91 -8.50
CA VAL A 107 6.56 1.47 -9.07
C VAL A 107 6.45 1.95 -10.51
N GLU A 108 6.39 0.98 -11.43
CA GLU A 108 6.25 1.17 -12.87
C GLU A 108 4.79 0.98 -13.30
N SER A 109 4.06 0.10 -12.61
CA SER A 109 2.65 -0.23 -12.90
C SER A 109 1.82 -0.36 -11.62
N ILE A 110 0.60 0.15 -11.68
CA ILE A 110 -0.43 -0.05 -10.65
C ILE A 110 -1.66 -0.66 -11.33
N GLU A 111 -2.15 -1.74 -10.73
CA GLU A 111 -3.35 -2.43 -11.14
C GLU A 111 -4.39 -2.41 -10.03
N LEU A 112 -5.64 -2.66 -10.40
CA LEU A 112 -6.78 -2.72 -9.48
C LEU A 112 -7.24 -4.18 -9.37
N PHE A 113 -7.38 -4.67 -8.14
CA PHE A 113 -7.91 -6.01 -7.92
C PHE A 113 -9.41 -6.04 -8.25
N GLU A 114 -9.78 -6.80 -9.27
CA GLU A 114 -11.17 -6.89 -9.74
C GLU A 114 -12.02 -7.77 -8.81
N SER A 115 -12.58 -7.16 -7.75
CA SER A 115 -13.53 -7.82 -6.83
C SER A 115 -15.00 -7.52 -7.15
N GLY A 116 -15.27 -6.59 -8.08
CA GLY A 116 -16.62 -6.08 -8.35
C GLY A 116 -17.15 -5.08 -7.32
N SER A 117 -16.38 -4.77 -6.28
CA SER A 117 -16.70 -3.75 -5.28
C SER A 117 -16.06 -2.40 -5.65
N PRO A 118 -16.66 -1.27 -5.27
CA PRO A 118 -16.04 0.05 -5.44
C PRO A 118 -14.78 0.17 -4.57
N PHE A 119 -13.80 0.94 -5.04
CA PHE A 119 -12.58 1.23 -4.29
C PHE A 119 -12.84 2.33 -3.25
N GLU A 120 -12.40 2.09 -2.02
CA GLU A 120 -12.59 2.98 -0.87
C GLU A 120 -11.41 3.96 -0.64
N ILE A 121 -10.42 4.00 -1.55
CA ILE A 121 -9.24 4.86 -1.39
C ILE A 121 -9.65 6.33 -1.38
N GLN A 122 -9.25 7.02 -0.32
CA GLN A 122 -9.40 8.46 -0.10
C GLN A 122 -8.05 9.18 -0.23
N PHE A 123 -6.98 8.54 0.22
CA PHE A 123 -5.63 9.08 0.16
C PHE A 123 -4.70 8.12 -0.57
N LEU A 124 -4.09 8.58 -1.67
CA LEU A 124 -3.08 7.86 -2.42
C LEU A 124 -1.82 8.71 -2.55
N SER A 125 -0.69 8.18 -2.09
CA SER A 125 0.63 8.73 -2.37
C SER A 125 1.52 7.70 -3.05
N VAL A 126 2.05 8.07 -4.20
CA VAL A 126 2.96 7.27 -5.04
C VAL A 126 4.17 8.12 -5.44
N GLU A 127 4.61 9.02 -4.56
CA GLU A 127 5.69 9.96 -4.87
C GLU A 127 7.03 9.25 -5.04
N ASN A 128 7.91 9.84 -5.86
CA ASN A 128 9.26 9.34 -6.13
C ASN A 128 9.26 7.88 -6.60
N ASN A 129 8.49 7.60 -7.66
CA ASN A 129 8.35 6.30 -8.31
C ASN A 129 8.67 6.41 -9.82
N GLN A 130 8.23 5.44 -10.63
CA GLN A 130 8.52 5.38 -12.07
C GLN A 130 7.27 5.32 -12.95
N LEU A 131 6.12 5.74 -12.43
CA LEU A 131 4.85 5.68 -13.13
C LEU A 131 4.86 6.57 -14.37
N LYS A 132 4.30 6.05 -15.45
CA LYS A 132 4.02 6.78 -16.70
C LYS A 132 2.53 6.87 -17.01
N ASP A 133 1.72 6.17 -16.24
CA ASP A 133 0.28 6.02 -16.43
C ASP A 133 -0.44 6.12 -15.07
N LEU A 134 -1.47 6.96 -15.00
CA LEU A 134 -2.37 7.10 -13.84
C LEU A 134 -3.83 6.89 -14.21
N SER A 135 -4.12 6.20 -15.33
CA SER A 135 -5.49 5.93 -15.78
C SER A 135 -6.34 5.20 -14.73
N PHE A 136 -5.71 4.36 -13.90
CA PHE A 136 -6.37 3.68 -12.79
C PHE A 136 -7.03 4.64 -11.79
N VAL A 137 -6.51 5.87 -11.63
CA VAL A 137 -7.06 6.89 -10.72
C VAL A 137 -8.50 7.25 -11.08
N THR A 138 -8.87 7.18 -12.36
CA THR A 138 -10.24 7.47 -12.80
C THR A 138 -11.27 6.50 -12.24
N ARG A 139 -10.84 5.33 -11.75
CA ARG A 139 -11.70 4.34 -11.08
C ARG A 139 -11.75 4.50 -9.56
N LEU A 140 -10.93 5.38 -8.98
CA LEU A 140 -10.89 5.67 -7.55
C LEU A 140 -11.89 6.81 -7.24
N GLY A 141 -13.18 6.49 -7.26
CA GLY A 141 -14.26 7.48 -7.18
C GLY A 141 -14.33 8.25 -5.85
N LYS A 142 -13.72 7.73 -4.78
CA LYS A 142 -13.65 8.34 -3.45
C LYS A 142 -12.32 9.05 -3.16
N LEU A 143 -11.42 9.14 -4.14
CA LEU A 143 -10.10 9.71 -3.93
C LEU A 143 -10.20 11.22 -3.68
N GLU A 144 -9.72 11.67 -2.53
CA GLU A 144 -9.75 13.06 -2.08
C GLU A 144 -8.37 13.73 -2.22
N SER A 145 -7.29 12.95 -2.10
CA SER A 145 -5.92 13.44 -2.14
C SER A 145 -4.99 12.50 -2.90
N LEU A 146 -4.17 13.07 -3.79
CA LEU A 146 -3.25 12.33 -4.66
C LEU A 146 -1.86 12.99 -4.70
N GLY A 147 -0.84 12.26 -4.23
CA GLY A 147 0.58 12.62 -4.35
C GLY A 147 1.26 11.80 -5.45
N VAL A 148 1.78 12.48 -6.48
CA VAL A 148 2.40 11.82 -7.66
C VAL A 148 3.74 12.45 -8.08
N ASN A 149 4.29 13.35 -7.26
CA ASN A 149 5.55 14.02 -7.54
C ASN A 149 6.69 13.01 -7.76
N GLY A 150 7.68 13.36 -8.56
CA GLY A 150 8.83 12.48 -8.80
C GLY A 150 8.53 11.20 -9.61
N ASN A 151 7.46 11.20 -10.42
CA ASN A 151 7.17 10.16 -11.41
C ASN A 151 7.56 10.60 -12.84
N LYS A 152 7.31 9.74 -13.84
CA LYS A 152 7.64 9.94 -15.27
C LYS A 152 6.38 10.25 -16.10
N LEU A 153 5.51 11.11 -15.57
CA LEU A 153 4.20 11.42 -16.16
C LEU A 153 4.31 12.41 -17.33
N GLU A 154 3.46 12.22 -18.33
CA GLU A 154 3.35 13.12 -19.48
C GLU A 154 2.26 14.17 -19.26
N VAL A 155 2.57 15.44 -19.50
CA VAL A 155 1.66 16.59 -19.30
C VAL A 155 0.39 16.49 -20.15
N SER A 156 0.44 15.81 -21.30
CA SER A 156 -0.72 15.63 -22.19
C SER A 156 -1.87 14.82 -21.57
N LYS A 157 -1.66 14.19 -20.41
CA LYS A 157 -2.61 13.27 -19.77
C LYS A 157 -3.26 13.82 -18.50
N MET A 158 -3.49 15.13 -18.42
CA MET A 158 -4.15 15.78 -17.26
C MET A 158 -5.57 15.27 -16.93
N TYR A 159 -6.23 14.58 -17.85
CA TYR A 159 -7.57 14.03 -17.63
C TYR A 159 -7.64 12.97 -16.51
N TRP A 160 -6.51 12.40 -16.08
CA TRP A 160 -6.46 11.49 -14.94
C TRP A 160 -6.96 12.11 -13.62
N PHE A 161 -6.85 13.42 -13.48
CA PHE A 161 -7.21 14.15 -12.25
C PHE A 161 -8.69 14.60 -12.22
N LYS A 162 -9.50 14.17 -13.20
CA LYS A 162 -10.89 14.62 -13.35
C LYS A 162 -11.73 14.39 -12.10
N ASN A 163 -11.62 13.22 -11.47
CA ASN A 163 -12.42 12.89 -10.27
C ASN A 163 -12.13 13.85 -9.10
N LEU A 164 -10.87 14.24 -8.91
CA LEU A 164 -10.47 15.17 -7.85
C LEU A 164 -11.03 16.58 -8.10
N LEU A 165 -11.06 17.02 -9.37
CA LEU A 165 -11.64 18.30 -9.75
C LEU A 165 -13.16 18.32 -9.54
N GLU A 166 -13.85 17.24 -9.92
CA GLU A 166 -15.31 17.13 -9.74
C GLU A 166 -15.69 17.17 -8.25
N GLN A 167 -14.93 16.52 -7.37
CA GLN A 167 -15.17 16.58 -5.92
C GLN A 167 -14.97 17.99 -5.33
N ILE A 168 -13.95 18.71 -5.80
CA ILE A 168 -13.72 20.11 -5.39
C ILE A 168 -14.93 20.96 -5.77
N VAL A 169 -15.44 20.84 -7.00
CA VAL A 169 -16.60 21.60 -7.46
C VAL A 169 -17.84 21.26 -6.64
N SER A 170 -18.10 19.97 -6.36
CA SER A 170 -19.28 19.56 -5.56
C SER A 170 -19.23 19.98 -4.09
N SER A 171 -18.06 20.34 -3.56
CA SER A 171 -17.88 20.76 -2.16
C SER A 171 -18.16 22.25 -1.91
N VAL A 172 -18.42 23.04 -2.96
CA VAL A 172 -18.61 24.49 -2.92
C VAL A 172 -20.09 24.89 -3.16
N GLU A 173 -20.97 23.94 -3.46
CA GLU A 173 -22.42 24.12 -3.58
C GLU A 173 -23.16 23.75 -2.28
#